data_AF-A0A9X2CZT1-F1
#
_entry.id   AF-A0A9X2CZT1-F1
#
_cell.length_a   1.000
_cell.length_b   1.000
_cell.length_c   1.000
_cell.angle_alpha   90.00
_cell.angle_beta   90.00
_cell.angle_gamma   90.00
#
_symmetry.space_group_name_H-M   'P 1'
#
loop_
_entity.id
_entity.type
_entity.pdbx_description
1 polymer ?
#
loop_
_entity_poly.entity_id
_entity_poly.type
_entity_poly.pdbx_seq_one_letter_code
_entity_poly.pdbx_strand_id
1 'polypeptide(L)'
;MYDQKLVCRSISNILSLPAQGYIPPKAGSSFSAGDTHGNAIALVRYLYEAGIININQDQYIELTKIYEIDSLIRDRSALNPKVLQHFRDVLRDGFSHAQVPNDVTLRCFGDMLADRGSNDLLSLLVLLEMRLAFPELRGVILLSNHDKCLLSNFLRGALAPGKKLTMELSPCNSLTRLKWLIDNHIIPYEEVEDMIQRAYLPALKLVDYVRKEDGSIDIMGHAPLTLSAIDKAMQDFLPSNLHKDIYASVDDLTYVLDQLNIIFSEGLMDKNSPMYKALTTPPSGSNPIFNFIWPRLTEIGQEVKVAAYNYRFRHGHDGSPGEVKIHGVTYIGYNSIFGKTTPQQWRQAENAQLTMSYIGGLPEQKIVREEMDEAIDEVFNAEMSPTTIILETDTTVSLPSEELSTSNLSNPLSMSTLDFNPLSNSDLGDSAEVPEQVLMTFKTLATLSLNNYIKNRGSYTQTELGEKIWTGVASARNYVRGFFKASLVDIPQVPKALELKQHINALTVDNLKDNWPIIAQELVEAEQLTQSGEYGTVAKGIAQYFNTDVLADPTLKSSMQNSLSLF
;
A
#
# COMPACT_ATOMS: atom_id res chain seq x y z
N MET A 1 14.72 -26.28 10.96
CA MET A 1 14.09 -24.94 10.85
C MET A 1 12.63 -25.12 10.43
N TYR A 2 11.67 -24.68 11.25
CA TYR A 2 10.24 -24.89 11.00
C TYR A 2 9.68 -23.96 9.92
N ASP A 3 8.52 -24.36 9.37
CA ASP A 3 7.83 -23.73 8.24
C ASP A 3 7.70 -22.20 8.37
N GLN A 4 8.18 -21.51 7.34
CA GLN A 4 8.39 -20.06 7.30
C GLN A 4 7.05 -19.34 7.08
N LYS A 5 6.22 -19.24 8.11
CA LYS A 5 4.98 -18.46 8.02
C LYS A 5 5.32 -16.98 7.82
N LEU A 6 4.78 -16.38 6.75
CA LEU A 6 4.75 -14.93 6.59
C LEU A 6 4.01 -14.34 7.78
N VAL A 7 4.64 -13.44 8.53
CA VAL A 7 4.03 -12.78 9.69
C VAL A 7 3.50 -11.42 9.22
N CYS A 8 2.36 -11.44 8.54
CA CYS A 8 1.65 -10.18 8.27
C CYS A 8 1.02 -9.71 9.58
N ARG A 9 1.56 -8.64 10.17
CA ARG A 9 0.95 -8.00 11.34
C ARG A 9 0.17 -6.78 10.88
N SER A 10 -1.14 -6.81 11.11
CA SER A 10 -1.92 -5.58 11.13
C SER A 10 -1.46 -4.76 12.33
N ILE A 11 -0.91 -3.58 12.08
CA ILE A 11 -0.57 -2.63 13.13
C ILE A 11 -1.80 -1.74 13.33
N SER A 12 -2.43 -1.85 14.49
CA SER A 12 -3.63 -1.09 14.85
C SER A 12 -3.37 0.40 15.06
N ASN A 13 -2.12 0.82 15.25
CA ASN A 13 -1.78 2.23 15.27
C ASN A 13 -0.30 2.45 14.93
N ILE A 14 -0.07 3.05 13.76
CA ILE A 14 1.23 3.43 13.21
C ILE A 14 2.01 4.43 14.08
N LEU A 15 1.31 5.26 14.86
CA LEU A 15 1.89 6.29 15.73
C LEU A 15 2.26 5.75 17.12
N SER A 16 1.88 4.50 17.44
CA SER A 16 2.20 3.88 18.73
C SER A 16 3.04 2.61 18.55
N LEU A 17 4.06 2.46 19.40
CA LEU A 17 4.79 1.22 19.55
C LEU A 17 3.88 0.10 20.10
N PRO A 18 4.17 -1.18 19.82
CA PRO A 18 3.46 -2.32 20.41
C PRO A 18 3.48 -2.26 21.94
N ALA A 19 2.34 -2.59 22.56
CA ALA A 19 2.22 -2.63 24.02
C ALA A 19 3.17 -3.65 24.68
N GLN A 20 3.53 -4.72 23.96
CA GLN A 20 4.48 -5.74 24.42
C GLN A 20 5.91 -5.21 24.64
N GLY A 21 6.21 -3.99 24.19
CA GLY A 21 7.53 -3.39 24.35
C GLY A 21 8.58 -3.98 23.41
N TYR A 22 9.84 -3.67 23.72
CA TYR A 22 11.01 -4.11 22.97
C TYR A 22 11.29 -5.59 23.24
N ILE A 23 11.51 -6.37 22.18
CA ILE A 23 11.90 -7.79 22.25
C ILE A 23 13.22 -7.95 21.49
N PRO A 24 14.34 -8.28 22.16
CA PRO A 24 15.63 -8.45 21.47
C PRO A 24 15.60 -9.67 20.53
N PRO A 25 16.28 -9.59 19.37
CA PRO A 25 16.39 -10.71 18.46
C PRO A 25 17.26 -11.82 19.04
N LYS A 26 17.02 -13.06 18.60
CA LYS A 26 17.87 -14.19 18.95
C LYS A 26 19.03 -14.29 17.96
N ALA A 27 20.13 -14.93 18.39
CA ALA A 27 21.20 -15.29 17.47
C ALA A 27 20.66 -16.21 16.36
N GLY A 28 21.07 -15.97 15.12
CA GLY A 28 20.68 -16.65 13.90
C GLY A 28 19.35 -16.18 13.33
N SER A 29 18.71 -15.18 13.94
CA SER A 29 17.45 -14.63 13.44
C SER A 29 17.61 -13.89 12.12
N SER A 30 16.70 -14.13 11.18
CA SER A 30 16.58 -13.35 9.94
C SER A 30 15.21 -12.70 9.83
N PHE A 31 15.21 -11.39 9.63
CA PHE A 31 14.03 -10.57 9.42
C PHE A 31 13.99 -10.13 7.96
N SER A 32 12.83 -10.24 7.32
CA SER A 32 12.61 -9.63 5.99
C SER A 32 11.46 -8.65 6.07
N ALA A 33 11.77 -7.37 5.90
CA ALA A 33 10.88 -6.23 5.88
C ALA A 33 10.45 -5.93 4.45
N GLY A 34 9.16 -5.64 4.29
CA GLY A 34 8.58 -5.22 3.04
C GLY A 34 9.05 -3.85 2.56
N ASP A 35 8.36 -3.38 1.55
CA ASP A 35 8.54 -2.07 0.94
C ASP A 35 8.34 -0.94 1.98
N THR A 36 9.24 0.04 2.01
CA THR A 36 9.10 1.21 2.90
C THR A 36 8.61 2.46 2.17
N HIS A 37 8.60 2.48 0.83
CA HIS A 37 8.26 3.63 -0.01
C HIS A 37 8.97 4.94 0.38
N GLY A 38 10.25 4.86 0.77
CA GLY A 38 11.02 6.02 1.22
C GLY A 38 10.57 6.58 2.58
N ASN A 39 9.76 5.85 3.35
CA ASN A 39 9.27 6.26 4.65
C ASN A 39 10.22 5.82 5.77
N ALA A 40 11.03 6.76 6.27
CA ALA A 40 11.97 6.50 7.35
C ALA A 40 11.31 6.00 8.65
N ILE A 41 10.06 6.41 8.94
CA ILE A 41 9.33 5.93 10.12
C ILE A 41 8.91 4.47 9.96
N ALA A 42 8.60 4.04 8.73
CA ALA A 42 8.37 2.63 8.42
C ALA A 42 9.60 1.80 8.72
N LEU A 43 10.77 2.27 8.27
CA LEU A 43 12.04 1.62 8.54
C LEU A 43 12.31 1.54 10.05
N VAL A 44 12.17 2.64 10.78
CA VAL A 44 12.31 2.64 12.26
C VAL A 44 11.37 1.62 12.90
N ARG A 45 10.12 1.54 12.43
CA ARG A 45 9.16 0.57 12.95
C ARG A 45 9.57 -0.88 12.66
N TYR A 46 10.04 -1.18 11.44
CA TYR A 46 10.60 -2.50 11.12
C TYR A 46 11.78 -2.86 12.02
N LEU A 47 12.68 -1.91 12.28
CA LEU A 47 13.81 -2.12 13.18
C LEU A 47 13.36 -2.39 14.61
N TYR A 48 12.30 -1.71 15.09
CA TYR A 48 11.77 -1.92 16.42
C TYR A 48 11.15 -3.31 16.56
N GLU A 49 10.30 -3.71 15.60
CA GLU A 49 9.66 -5.04 15.59
C GLU A 49 10.67 -6.18 15.44
N ALA A 50 11.81 -5.91 14.79
CA ALA A 50 12.94 -6.84 14.70
C ALA A 50 13.84 -6.83 15.95
N GLY A 51 13.58 -5.95 16.92
CA GLY A 51 14.41 -5.79 18.12
C GLY A 51 15.80 -5.19 17.86
N ILE A 52 15.99 -4.55 16.70
CA ILE A 52 17.25 -3.94 16.27
C ILE A 52 17.40 -2.52 16.83
N ILE A 53 16.30 -1.85 17.16
CA ILE A 53 16.29 -0.55 17.86
C ILE A 53 15.38 -0.61 19.08
N ASN A 54 15.84 -0.07 20.21
CA ASN A 54 15.09 -0.01 21.46
C ASN A 54 14.77 1.45 21.81
N ILE A 55 13.64 1.95 21.31
CA ILE A 55 13.13 3.28 21.59
C ILE A 55 11.84 3.20 22.40
N ASN A 56 11.59 4.20 23.24
CA ASN A 56 10.30 4.35 23.91
C ASN A 56 9.28 5.11 23.04
N GLN A 57 8.03 5.18 23.53
CA GLN A 57 6.94 5.82 22.81
C GLN A 57 7.19 7.32 22.53
N ASP A 58 7.78 8.04 23.48
CA ASP A 58 8.05 9.48 23.34
C ASP A 58 9.11 9.74 22.26
N GLN A 59 10.18 8.94 22.26
CA GLN A 59 11.21 8.97 21.22
C GLN A 59 10.64 8.66 19.83
N TYR A 60 9.77 7.65 19.73
CA TYR A 60 9.11 7.33 18.46
C TYR A 60 8.20 8.47 17.97
N ILE A 61 7.50 9.14 18.89
CA ILE A 61 6.72 10.36 18.58
C ILE A 61 7.64 11.50 18.13
N GLU A 62 8.81 11.69 18.75
CA GLU A 62 9.79 12.71 18.34
C GLU A 62 10.29 12.47 16.91
N LEU A 63 10.71 11.24 16.58
CA LEU A 63 11.11 10.86 15.23
C LEU A 63 9.99 11.12 14.23
N THR A 64 8.76 10.76 14.60
CA THR A 64 7.57 10.97 13.76
C THR A 64 7.28 12.45 13.53
N LYS A 65 7.38 13.30 14.56
CA LYS A 65 7.22 14.76 14.43
C LYS A 65 8.25 15.35 13.48
N ILE A 66 9.51 14.89 13.53
CA ILE A 66 10.56 15.35 12.62
C ILE A 66 10.25 14.95 11.18
N TYR A 67 9.76 13.72 10.96
CA TYR A 67 9.30 13.27 9.65
C TYR A 67 8.08 14.08 9.15
N GLU A 68 7.16 14.45 10.05
CA GLU A 68 5.99 15.28 9.75
C GLU A 68 6.38 16.71 9.33
N ILE A 69 7.44 17.28 9.89
CA ILE A 69 7.93 18.61 9.53
C ILE A 69 8.20 18.69 8.02
N ASP A 70 8.96 17.74 7.47
CA ASP A 70 9.32 17.75 6.04
C ASP A 70 8.13 17.34 5.13
N SER A 71 7.24 16.48 5.62
CA SER A 71 6.11 15.96 4.81
C SER A 71 4.93 16.92 4.73
N LEU A 72 4.62 17.64 5.80
CA LEU A 72 3.43 18.49 5.92
C LEU A 72 3.74 19.97 5.75
N ILE A 73 4.90 20.43 6.25
CA ILE A 73 5.23 21.85 6.23
C ILE A 73 5.88 22.16 4.88
N ARG A 74 5.26 23.07 4.11
CA ARG A 74 5.83 23.54 2.83
C ARG A 74 7.15 24.30 3.00
N ASP A 75 7.43 24.76 4.21
CA ASP A 75 8.70 25.33 4.60
C ASP A 75 9.75 24.24 4.82
N ARG A 76 10.47 23.94 3.74
CA ARG A 76 11.55 22.96 3.74
C ARG A 76 12.74 23.36 4.62
N SER A 77 12.85 24.63 5.02
CA SER A 77 13.91 25.09 5.93
C SER A 77 13.70 24.62 7.38
N ALA A 78 12.50 24.12 7.71
CA ALA A 78 12.21 23.58 9.02
C ALA A 78 13.05 22.33 9.35
N LEU A 79 13.44 21.55 8.34
CA LEU A 79 14.41 20.46 8.50
C LEU A 79 15.85 20.99 8.46
N ASN A 80 16.24 21.71 9.50
CA ASN A 80 17.55 22.36 9.64
C ASN A 80 18.57 21.45 10.37
N PRO A 81 19.86 21.83 10.43
CA PRO A 81 20.90 21.01 11.05
C PRO A 81 20.64 20.61 12.51
N LYS A 82 19.99 21.46 13.31
CA LYS A 82 19.66 21.13 14.71
C LYS A 82 18.60 20.04 14.79
N VAL A 83 17.58 20.11 13.94
CA VAL A 83 16.51 19.09 13.87
C VAL A 83 17.07 17.76 13.38
N LEU A 84 17.94 17.80 12.37
CA LEU A 84 18.64 16.61 11.86
C LEU A 84 19.55 15.99 12.91
N GLN A 85 20.27 16.81 13.68
CA GLN A 85 21.09 16.32 14.78
C GLN A 85 20.24 15.68 15.88
N HIS A 86 19.12 16.30 16.25
CA HIS A 86 18.20 15.72 17.23
C HIS A 86 17.63 14.37 16.74
N PHE A 87 17.26 14.25 15.46
CA PHE A 87 16.85 12.96 14.87
C PHE A 87 17.91 11.88 15.05
N ARG A 88 19.19 12.20 14.79
CA ARG A 88 20.32 11.29 15.02
C ARG A 88 20.48 10.91 16.47
N ASP A 89 20.37 11.88 17.38
CA ASP A 89 20.58 11.65 18.81
C ASP A 89 19.55 10.65 19.35
N VAL A 90 18.28 10.76 18.93
CA VAL A 90 17.22 9.80 19.28
C VAL A 90 17.52 8.40 18.70
N LEU A 91 17.97 8.32 17.45
CA LEU A 91 18.36 7.03 16.85
C LEU A 91 19.54 6.38 17.59
N ARG A 92 20.59 7.15 17.88
CA ARG A 92 21.78 6.67 18.59
C ARG A 92 21.44 6.17 19.98
N ASP A 93 20.63 6.90 20.71
CA ASP A 93 20.13 6.47 22.01
C ASP A 93 19.38 5.13 21.88
N GLY A 94 18.44 5.04 20.93
CA GLY A 94 17.68 3.82 20.69
C GLY A 94 18.52 2.61 20.29
N PHE A 95 19.54 2.80 19.45
CA PHE A 95 20.47 1.73 19.08
C PHE A 95 21.40 1.34 20.24
N SER A 96 21.81 2.30 21.07
CA SER A 96 22.68 2.01 22.23
C SER A 96 21.99 1.15 23.30
N HIS A 97 20.65 1.17 23.35
CA HIS A 97 19.83 0.37 24.26
C HIS A 97 19.39 -0.98 23.67
N ALA A 98 19.68 -1.27 22.41
CA ALA A 98 19.32 -2.53 21.77
C ALA A 98 20.41 -3.60 21.96
N GLN A 99 19.99 -4.85 22.12
CA GLN A 99 20.86 -6.01 22.28
C GLN A 99 20.76 -6.89 21.03
N VAL A 100 21.60 -6.62 20.03
CA VAL A 100 21.58 -7.33 18.75
C VAL A 100 22.75 -8.32 18.70
N PRO A 101 22.51 -9.65 18.69
CA PRO A 101 23.57 -10.64 18.54
C PRO A 101 24.31 -10.53 17.21
N ASN A 102 25.57 -11.01 17.21
CA ASN A 102 26.33 -11.23 15.99
C ASN A 102 25.69 -12.39 15.23
N ASP A 103 25.32 -12.19 13.95
CA ASP A 103 24.61 -13.14 13.05
C ASP A 103 23.14 -12.83 12.75
N VAL A 104 22.57 -11.78 13.34
CA VAL A 104 21.25 -11.29 12.94
C VAL A 104 21.31 -10.76 11.50
N THR A 105 20.28 -11.08 10.71
CA THR A 105 20.14 -10.59 9.34
C THR A 105 18.87 -9.76 9.19
N LEU A 106 18.98 -8.56 8.63
CA LEU A 106 17.86 -7.73 8.22
C LEU A 106 17.84 -7.61 6.70
N ARG A 107 16.72 -7.93 6.07
CA ARG A 107 16.51 -7.81 4.63
C ARG A 107 15.37 -6.85 4.33
N CYS A 108 15.60 -5.86 3.50
CA CYS A 108 14.60 -4.92 3.01
C CYS A 108 14.33 -5.21 1.54
N PHE A 109 13.06 -5.36 1.15
CA PHE A 109 12.67 -5.67 -0.22
C PHE A 109 12.72 -4.47 -1.19
N GLY A 110 13.49 -3.44 -0.89
CA GLY A 110 13.70 -2.27 -1.75
C GLY A 110 12.69 -1.14 -1.52
N ASP A 111 12.69 -0.18 -2.44
CA ASP A 111 11.92 1.07 -2.36
C ASP A 111 12.20 1.83 -1.05
N MET A 112 13.47 1.75 -0.63
CA MET A 112 13.99 2.39 0.57
C MET A 112 14.21 3.90 0.37
N LEU A 113 14.47 4.29 -0.88
CA LEU A 113 14.87 5.63 -1.28
C LEU A 113 14.19 6.05 -2.59
N ALA A 114 14.12 7.36 -2.85
CA ALA A 114 13.56 7.98 -4.05
C ALA A 114 12.12 7.57 -4.39
N ASP A 115 11.28 7.42 -3.36
CA ASP A 115 9.85 7.14 -3.50
C ASP A 115 9.00 8.26 -2.85
N ARG A 116 7.77 7.94 -2.41
CA ARG A 116 6.72 8.83 -1.92
C ARG A 116 7.02 9.47 -0.59
N GLY A 117 7.87 8.83 0.22
CA GLY A 117 8.18 9.24 1.58
C GLY A 117 8.78 10.64 1.68
N SER A 118 9.02 11.07 2.92
CA SER A 118 9.28 12.48 3.18
C SER A 118 10.62 12.93 2.60
N ASN A 119 11.73 12.36 3.03
CA ASN A 119 13.06 12.81 2.64
C ASN A 119 14.04 11.64 2.74
N ASP A 120 14.78 11.37 1.65
CA ASP A 120 15.76 10.27 1.62
C ASP A 120 16.86 10.44 2.68
N LEU A 121 17.14 11.68 3.11
CA LEU A 121 18.10 11.94 4.18
C LEU A 121 17.72 11.19 5.46
N LEU A 122 16.44 11.16 5.83
CA LEU A 122 16.02 10.52 7.08
C LEU A 122 16.21 8.99 7.03
N SER A 123 15.92 8.35 5.89
CA SER A 123 16.20 6.92 5.70
C SER A 123 17.70 6.64 5.72
N LEU A 124 18.51 7.46 5.06
CA LEU A 124 19.98 7.34 5.05
C LEU A 124 20.58 7.50 6.46
N LEU A 125 20.02 8.39 7.29
CA LEU A 125 20.41 8.54 8.69
C LEU A 125 20.13 7.26 9.49
N VAL A 126 18.94 6.69 9.35
CA VAL A 126 18.59 5.42 10.04
C VAL A 126 19.55 4.30 9.63
N LEU A 127 19.83 4.16 8.33
CA LEU A 127 20.76 3.15 7.82
C LEU A 127 22.20 3.37 8.33
N LEU A 128 22.70 4.60 8.32
CA LEU A 128 24.04 4.92 8.80
C LEU A 128 24.17 4.65 10.29
N GLU A 129 23.27 5.18 11.12
CA GLU A 129 23.36 5.02 12.58
C GLU A 129 23.20 3.54 12.98
N MET A 130 22.34 2.77 12.29
CA MET A 130 22.24 1.32 12.47
C MET A 130 23.57 0.62 12.14
N ARG A 131 24.19 0.97 11.01
CA ARG A 131 25.46 0.36 10.57
C ARG A 131 26.61 0.67 11.53
N LEU A 132 26.63 1.86 12.12
CA LEU A 132 27.62 2.27 13.11
C LEU A 132 27.44 1.54 14.44
N ALA A 133 26.19 1.34 14.88
CA ALA A 133 25.89 0.62 16.11
C ALA A 133 26.17 -0.89 15.98
N PHE A 134 25.85 -1.48 14.83
CA PHE A 134 25.94 -2.93 14.60
C PHE A 134 26.72 -3.25 13.31
N PRO A 135 28.06 -3.12 13.29
CA PRO A 135 28.86 -3.40 12.10
C PRO A 135 28.78 -4.86 11.63
N GLU A 136 28.46 -5.79 12.53
CA GLU A 136 28.30 -7.22 12.24
C GLU A 136 26.86 -7.60 11.82
N LEU A 137 25.89 -6.68 11.93
CA LEU A 137 24.54 -6.93 11.44
C LEU A 137 24.58 -7.08 9.91
N ARG A 138 24.09 -8.22 9.42
CA ARG A 138 23.98 -8.45 7.97
C ARG A 138 22.76 -7.70 7.44
N GLY A 139 22.98 -6.48 6.98
CA GLY A 139 21.98 -5.69 6.24
C GLY A 139 21.94 -6.07 4.76
N VAL A 140 20.75 -6.32 4.23
CA VAL A 140 20.50 -6.54 2.80
C VAL A 140 19.40 -5.60 2.34
N ILE A 141 19.65 -4.81 1.29
CA ILE A 141 18.66 -4.00 0.58
C ILE A 141 18.58 -4.56 -0.83
N LEU A 142 17.42 -5.09 -1.23
CA LEU A 142 17.21 -5.54 -2.60
C LEU A 142 16.97 -4.31 -3.49
N LEU A 143 17.76 -4.16 -4.55
CA LEU A 143 17.64 -3.07 -5.50
C LEU A 143 16.21 -3.03 -6.05
N SER A 144 15.57 -1.87 -5.95
CA SER A 144 14.28 -1.58 -6.56
C SER A 144 14.34 -0.60 -7.73
N ASN A 145 13.19 -0.36 -8.36
CA ASN A 145 13.05 0.69 -9.36
C ASN A 145 13.24 2.08 -8.74
N HIS A 146 12.70 2.36 -7.55
CA HIS A 146 12.94 3.65 -6.87
C HIS A 146 14.38 3.79 -6.38
N ASP A 147 14.97 2.75 -5.77
CA ASP A 147 16.38 2.71 -5.37
C ASP A 147 17.33 3.01 -6.54
N LYS A 148 17.05 2.44 -7.72
CA LYS A 148 17.78 2.77 -8.97
C LYS A 148 17.70 4.26 -9.31
N CYS A 149 16.60 4.95 -9.03
CA CYS A 149 16.47 6.39 -9.29
C CYS A 149 17.48 7.20 -8.46
N LEU A 150 17.61 6.94 -7.15
CA LEU A 150 18.65 7.57 -6.35
C LEU A 150 20.04 7.15 -6.82
N LEU A 151 20.27 5.84 -6.98
CA LEU A 151 21.59 5.29 -7.32
C LEU A 151 22.10 5.83 -8.66
N SER A 152 21.26 5.90 -9.69
CA SER A 152 21.66 6.44 -10.99
C SER A 152 22.04 7.91 -10.93
N ASN A 153 21.33 8.72 -10.11
CA ASN A 153 21.67 10.12 -9.88
C ASN A 153 22.96 10.27 -9.08
N PHE A 154 23.20 9.40 -8.08
CA PHE A 154 24.46 9.36 -7.35
C PHE A 154 25.64 9.03 -8.28
N LEU A 155 25.55 7.94 -9.03
CA LEU A 155 26.60 7.46 -9.94
C LEU A 155 26.94 8.46 -11.06
N ARG A 156 25.93 9.16 -11.59
CA ARG A 156 26.13 10.23 -12.60
C ARG A 156 26.67 11.54 -11.99
N GLY A 157 26.80 11.64 -10.67
CA GLY A 157 27.15 12.88 -9.97
C GLY A 157 26.05 13.94 -9.99
N ALA A 158 24.81 13.55 -10.30
CA ALA A 158 23.66 14.45 -10.37
C ALA A 158 23.11 14.85 -8.99
N LEU A 159 23.52 14.15 -7.93
CA LEU A 159 23.23 14.55 -6.54
C LEU A 159 24.07 15.74 -6.06
N ALA A 160 25.22 16.03 -6.70
CA ALA A 160 26.09 17.12 -6.28
C ALA A 160 25.39 18.50 -6.37
N PRO A 161 25.81 19.49 -5.56
CA PRO A 161 25.19 20.82 -5.53
C PRO A 161 25.11 21.47 -6.91
N GLY A 162 23.95 22.04 -7.23
CA GLY A 162 23.69 22.73 -8.50
C GLY A 162 23.54 21.82 -9.73
N LYS A 163 23.69 20.50 -9.61
CA LYS A 163 23.40 19.55 -10.69
C LYS A 163 21.91 19.24 -10.77
N LYS A 164 21.40 18.92 -11.96
CA LYS A 164 19.98 18.57 -12.16
C LYS A 164 19.79 17.06 -12.01
N LEU A 165 18.75 16.67 -11.28
CA LEU A 165 18.31 15.28 -11.23
C LEU A 165 17.79 14.83 -12.59
N THR A 166 18.03 13.57 -12.90
CA THR A 166 17.34 12.84 -13.98
C THR A 166 16.28 11.97 -13.33
N MET A 167 15.01 12.34 -13.49
CA MET A 167 13.89 11.59 -12.93
C MET A 167 13.44 10.56 -13.95
N GLU A 168 13.73 9.29 -13.68
CA GLU A 168 13.30 8.15 -14.50
C GLU A 168 11.92 7.63 -14.08
N LEU A 169 11.44 8.10 -12.92
CA LEU A 169 10.29 7.62 -12.20
C LEU A 169 9.51 8.77 -11.57
N SER A 170 8.22 8.54 -11.34
CA SER A 170 7.36 9.39 -10.54
C SER A 170 6.29 8.53 -9.86
N PRO A 171 6.02 8.72 -8.56
CA PRO A 171 6.58 9.77 -7.67
C PRO A 171 7.97 9.44 -7.09
N CYS A 172 8.79 10.47 -6.85
CA CYS A 172 10.13 10.37 -6.20
C CYS A 172 10.36 11.60 -5.29
N ASN A 173 9.43 11.86 -4.39
CA ASN A 173 9.37 13.08 -3.59
C ASN A 173 10.56 13.18 -2.61
N SER A 174 10.86 12.07 -1.95
CA SER A 174 11.95 11.93 -0.97
C SER A 174 13.31 12.33 -1.56
N LEU A 175 13.63 11.86 -2.77
CA LEU A 175 14.85 12.24 -3.51
C LEU A 175 14.87 13.72 -3.87
N THR A 176 13.76 14.25 -4.36
CA THR A 176 13.65 15.66 -4.75
C THR A 176 13.91 16.57 -3.54
N ARG A 177 13.45 16.16 -2.35
CA ARG A 177 13.63 16.91 -1.10
C ARG A 177 15.05 16.76 -0.54
N LEU A 178 15.64 15.56 -0.61
CA LEU A 178 17.08 15.39 -0.32
C LEU A 178 17.92 16.33 -1.18
N LYS A 179 17.67 16.37 -2.49
CA LYS A 179 18.40 17.25 -3.41
C LYS A 179 18.24 18.73 -3.05
N TRP A 180 17.04 19.14 -2.62
CA TRP A 180 16.81 20.50 -2.16
C TRP A 180 17.67 20.85 -0.94
N LEU A 181 17.80 19.95 0.04
CA LEU A 181 18.66 20.18 1.21
C LEU A 181 20.14 20.38 0.82
N ILE A 182 20.62 19.57 -0.13
CA ILE A 182 21.99 19.66 -0.67
C ILE A 182 22.19 21.00 -1.39
N ASP A 183 21.27 21.37 -2.28
CA ASP A 183 21.37 22.60 -3.09
C ASP A 183 21.28 23.89 -2.26
N ASN A 184 20.62 23.83 -1.11
CA ASN A 184 20.50 24.96 -0.19
C ASN A 184 21.51 24.92 0.96
N HIS A 185 22.51 24.02 0.88
CA HIS A 185 23.57 23.87 1.88
C HIS A 185 23.06 23.64 3.32
N ILE A 186 21.88 23.02 3.45
CA ILE A 186 21.33 22.60 4.74
C ILE A 186 22.05 21.34 5.24
N ILE A 187 22.44 20.48 4.31
CA ILE A 187 23.30 19.31 4.54
C ILE A 187 24.47 19.35 3.54
N PRO A 188 25.72 19.14 3.98
CA PRO A 188 26.85 18.95 3.07
C PRO A 188 26.64 17.73 2.15
N TYR A 189 27.05 17.85 0.89
CA TYR A 189 26.95 16.73 -0.05
C TYR A 189 27.84 15.56 0.35
N GLU A 190 29.03 15.87 0.88
CA GLU A 190 30.02 14.91 1.37
C GLU A 190 29.45 14.02 2.47
N GLU A 191 28.55 14.58 3.29
CA GLU A 191 27.88 13.84 4.35
C GLU A 191 26.85 12.84 3.79
N VAL A 192 26.11 13.23 2.75
CA VAL A 192 25.19 12.34 2.05
C VAL A 192 25.94 11.25 1.29
N GLU A 193 27.06 11.61 0.65
CA GLU A 193 27.96 10.66 0.00
C GLU A 193 28.50 9.64 0.99
N ASP A 194 28.95 10.06 2.19
CA ASP A 194 29.42 9.17 3.24
C ASP A 194 28.32 8.17 3.67
N MET A 195 27.09 8.64 3.87
CA MET A 195 25.94 7.76 4.20
C MET A 195 25.70 6.71 3.12
N ILE A 196 25.71 7.13 1.84
CA ILE A 196 25.49 6.22 0.71
C ILE A 196 26.62 5.17 0.66
N GLN A 197 27.87 5.62 0.76
CA GLN A 197 29.04 4.74 0.64
C GLN A 197 29.19 3.76 1.80
N ARG A 198 28.90 4.19 3.04
CA ARG A 198 29.15 3.38 4.24
C ARG A 198 27.98 2.51 4.67
N ALA A 199 26.75 2.91 4.36
CA ALA A 199 25.55 2.23 4.84
C ALA A 199 24.73 1.61 3.71
N TYR A 200 24.46 2.38 2.64
CA TYR A 200 23.55 1.93 1.58
C TYR A 200 24.22 0.95 0.60
N LEU A 201 25.31 1.37 -0.06
CA LEU A 201 25.98 0.56 -1.09
C LEU A 201 26.44 -0.82 -0.56
N PRO A 202 27.02 -0.95 0.65
CA PRO A 202 27.45 -2.26 1.15
C PRO A 202 26.30 -3.22 1.44
N ALA A 203 25.10 -2.70 1.70
CA ALA A 203 23.90 -3.51 1.93
C ALA A 203 23.18 -3.87 0.63
N LEU A 204 23.45 -3.18 -0.48
CA LEU A 204 22.70 -3.29 -1.71
C LEU A 204 23.00 -4.61 -2.44
N LYS A 205 21.95 -5.32 -2.85
CA LYS A 205 22.02 -6.55 -3.65
C LYS A 205 21.05 -6.50 -4.81
N LEU A 206 21.38 -7.17 -5.91
CA LEU A 206 20.44 -7.34 -7.03
C LEU A 206 19.38 -8.40 -6.70
N VAL A 207 19.81 -9.46 -6.03
CA VAL A 207 19.00 -10.63 -5.67
C VAL A 207 19.58 -11.26 -4.41
N ASP A 208 18.77 -11.89 -3.57
CA ASP A 208 19.25 -12.65 -2.42
C ASP A 208 18.50 -13.99 -2.34
N TYR A 209 18.95 -14.89 -1.47
CA TYR A 209 18.28 -16.18 -1.30
C TYR A 209 18.45 -16.75 0.10
N VAL A 210 17.58 -17.70 0.43
CA VAL A 210 17.68 -18.54 1.63
C VAL A 210 17.52 -20.00 1.21
N ARG A 211 18.53 -20.82 1.50
CA ARG A 211 18.42 -22.27 1.39
C ARG A 211 17.69 -22.83 2.60
N LYS A 212 16.90 -23.87 2.38
CA LYS A 212 16.19 -24.59 3.44
C LYS A 212 16.77 -25.98 3.65
N GLU A 213 16.48 -26.54 4.81
CA GLU A 213 16.93 -27.88 5.20
C GLU A 213 16.35 -28.99 4.32
N ASP A 214 15.17 -28.78 3.72
CA ASP A 214 14.53 -29.72 2.81
C ASP A 214 15.14 -29.72 1.40
N GLY A 215 16.22 -28.96 1.19
CA GLY A 215 16.88 -28.80 -0.10
C GLY A 215 16.17 -27.83 -1.05
N SER A 216 15.07 -27.18 -0.64
CA SER A 216 14.43 -26.12 -1.42
C SER A 216 15.10 -24.76 -1.20
N ILE A 217 14.78 -23.81 -2.08
CA ILE A 217 15.34 -22.45 -2.04
C ILE A 217 14.25 -21.39 -2.15
N ASP A 218 14.36 -20.35 -1.34
CA ASP A 218 13.58 -19.12 -1.50
C ASP A 218 14.47 -18.04 -2.12
N ILE A 219 14.06 -17.54 -3.28
CA ILE A 219 14.76 -16.51 -4.05
C ILE A 219 14.05 -15.18 -3.84
N MET A 220 14.81 -14.14 -3.52
CA MET A 220 14.30 -12.85 -3.07
C MET A 220 14.75 -11.75 -4.03
N GLY A 221 13.78 -11.04 -4.62
CA GLY A 221 14.02 -9.85 -5.43
C GLY A 221 13.09 -8.72 -5.00
N HIS A 222 13.33 -7.48 -5.47
CA HIS A 222 12.35 -6.41 -5.22
C HIS A 222 11.02 -6.71 -5.89
N ALA A 223 11.05 -7.02 -7.20
CA ALA A 223 9.89 -7.42 -7.99
C ALA A 223 9.75 -8.94 -8.13
N PRO A 224 8.56 -9.45 -8.49
CA PRO A 224 8.37 -10.82 -8.96
C PRO A 224 9.43 -11.22 -9.98
N LEU A 225 10.07 -12.36 -9.75
CA LEU A 225 11.19 -12.88 -10.53
C LEU A 225 10.85 -14.22 -11.18
N THR A 226 11.66 -14.62 -12.15
CA THR A 226 11.59 -15.94 -12.80
C THR A 226 13.00 -16.53 -12.93
N LEU A 227 13.12 -17.85 -13.03
CA LEU A 227 14.40 -18.49 -13.32
C LEU A 227 14.89 -18.08 -14.71
N SER A 228 13.98 -17.93 -15.67
CA SER A 228 14.30 -17.42 -17.01
C SER A 228 14.92 -16.01 -16.97
N ALA A 229 14.47 -15.12 -16.07
CA ALA A 229 15.09 -13.81 -15.88
C ALA A 229 16.52 -13.92 -15.31
N ILE A 230 16.75 -14.86 -14.38
CA ILE A 230 18.07 -15.12 -13.80
C ILE A 230 19.02 -15.72 -14.85
N ASP A 231 18.56 -16.69 -15.65
CA ASP A 231 19.33 -17.27 -16.76
C ASP A 231 19.74 -16.18 -17.76
N LYS A 232 18.80 -15.32 -18.15
CA LYS A 232 19.09 -14.18 -19.02
C LYS A 232 20.11 -13.23 -18.41
N ALA A 233 20.00 -12.90 -17.13
CA ALA A 233 20.96 -12.04 -16.44
C ALA A 233 22.36 -12.66 -16.39
N MET A 234 22.44 -13.98 -16.18
CA MET A 234 23.69 -14.73 -16.24
C MET A 234 24.34 -14.58 -17.62
N GLN A 235 23.56 -14.74 -18.70
CA GLN A 235 24.06 -14.56 -20.06
C GLN A 235 24.51 -13.13 -20.36
N ASP A 236 23.75 -12.13 -19.87
CA ASP A 236 23.97 -10.72 -20.17
C ASP A 236 25.13 -10.12 -19.34
N PHE A 237 25.38 -10.60 -18.12
CA PHE A 237 26.35 -10.01 -17.20
C PHE A 237 27.57 -10.86 -16.87
N LEU A 238 27.43 -12.19 -16.81
CA LEU A 238 28.54 -13.05 -16.40
C LEU A 238 29.37 -13.47 -17.62
N PRO A 239 30.71 -13.54 -17.50
CA PRO A 239 31.52 -14.19 -18.51
C PRO A 239 31.19 -15.68 -18.60
N SER A 240 31.32 -16.27 -19.79
CA SER A 240 30.83 -17.63 -20.09
C SER A 240 31.43 -18.74 -19.20
N ASN A 241 32.62 -18.53 -18.64
CA ASN A 241 33.26 -19.50 -17.73
C ASN A 241 32.60 -19.55 -16.34
N LEU A 242 31.73 -18.58 -16.00
CA LEU A 242 30.95 -18.56 -14.76
C LEU A 242 29.51 -19.03 -14.98
N HIS A 243 29.13 -19.39 -16.21
CA HIS A 243 27.79 -19.89 -16.49
C HIS A 243 27.60 -21.30 -15.91
N LYS A 244 26.43 -21.54 -15.31
CA LYS A 244 26.01 -22.83 -14.77
C LYS A 244 24.60 -23.16 -15.23
N ASP A 245 24.23 -24.44 -15.18
CA ASP A 245 22.85 -24.83 -15.42
C ASP A 245 22.03 -24.60 -14.14
N ILE A 246 21.43 -23.40 -14.04
CA ILE A 246 20.63 -23.03 -12.87
C ILE A 246 19.39 -23.91 -12.67
N TYR A 247 18.99 -24.73 -13.65
CA TYR A 247 17.85 -25.64 -13.52
C TYR A 247 18.25 -27.01 -12.95
N ALA A 248 19.55 -27.34 -12.97
CA ALA A 248 20.05 -28.65 -12.57
C ALA A 248 20.14 -28.82 -11.05
N SER A 249 20.58 -27.80 -10.32
CA SER A 249 20.78 -27.88 -8.87
C SER A 249 20.63 -26.53 -8.16
N VAL A 250 20.30 -26.59 -6.86
CA VAL A 250 20.30 -25.40 -5.99
C VAL A 250 21.72 -24.82 -5.87
N ASP A 251 22.76 -25.66 -5.87
CA ASP A 251 24.15 -25.21 -5.80
C ASP A 251 24.52 -24.33 -7.00
N ASP A 252 24.22 -24.79 -8.22
CA ASP A 252 24.46 -24.03 -9.45
C ASP A 252 23.69 -22.71 -9.47
N LEU A 253 22.41 -22.72 -9.07
CA LEU A 253 21.63 -21.49 -8.96
C LEU A 253 22.27 -20.51 -7.97
N THR A 254 22.55 -20.95 -6.74
CA THR A 254 23.12 -20.04 -5.73
C THR A 254 24.48 -19.50 -6.11
N TYR A 255 25.33 -20.31 -6.77
CA TYR A 255 26.59 -19.85 -7.31
C TYR A 255 26.38 -18.70 -8.30
N VAL A 256 25.44 -18.85 -9.23
CA VAL A 256 25.10 -17.79 -10.20
C VAL A 256 24.55 -16.55 -9.51
N LEU A 257 23.67 -16.68 -8.52
CA LEU A 257 23.15 -15.55 -7.74
C LEU A 257 24.27 -14.80 -6.99
N ASP A 258 25.23 -15.51 -6.42
CA ASP A 258 26.41 -14.92 -5.78
C ASP A 258 27.29 -14.19 -6.78
N GLN A 259 27.59 -14.80 -7.94
CA GLN A 259 28.36 -14.14 -9.01
C GLN A 259 27.67 -12.89 -9.55
N LEU A 260 26.34 -12.91 -9.70
CA LEU A 260 25.57 -11.75 -10.10
C LEU A 260 25.69 -10.61 -9.07
N ASN A 261 25.65 -10.92 -7.77
CA ASN A 261 25.85 -9.91 -6.73
C ASN A 261 27.28 -9.37 -6.66
N ILE A 262 28.29 -10.21 -6.92
CA ILE A 262 29.69 -9.77 -7.01
C ILE A 262 29.83 -8.77 -8.17
N ILE A 263 29.43 -9.15 -9.38
CA ILE A 263 29.48 -8.25 -10.55
C ILE A 263 28.59 -7.02 -10.34
N PHE A 264 27.45 -7.16 -9.66
CA PHE A 264 26.63 -6.01 -9.28
C PHE A 264 27.45 -5.01 -8.46
N SER A 265 28.03 -5.46 -7.34
CA SER A 265 28.79 -4.60 -6.42
C SER A 265 30.04 -3.98 -7.06
N GLU A 266 30.85 -4.77 -7.77
CA GLU A 266 32.07 -4.30 -8.44
C GLU A 266 31.74 -3.38 -9.62
N GLY A 267 30.68 -3.71 -10.35
CA GLY A 267 30.22 -2.97 -11.52
C GLY A 267 29.66 -1.60 -11.20
N LEU A 268 29.20 -1.34 -9.96
CA LEU A 268 28.70 -0.01 -9.56
C LEU A 268 29.73 1.10 -9.76
N MET A 269 31.03 0.79 -9.60
CA MET A 269 32.09 1.79 -9.63
C MET A 269 32.82 1.87 -10.98
N ASP A 270 32.70 0.83 -11.82
CA ASP A 270 33.26 0.84 -13.19
C ASP A 270 32.24 1.39 -14.19
N LYS A 271 32.46 2.63 -14.64
CA LYS A 271 31.64 3.33 -15.65
C LYS A 271 31.53 2.59 -16.99
N ASN A 272 32.47 1.70 -17.29
CA ASN A 272 32.47 0.93 -18.53
C ASN A 272 31.72 -0.39 -18.40
N SER A 273 31.46 -0.86 -17.17
CA SER A 273 30.80 -2.14 -16.92
C SER A 273 29.38 -2.16 -17.51
N PRO A 274 28.90 -3.32 -17.99
CA PRO A 274 27.51 -3.49 -18.39
C PRO A 274 26.53 -3.14 -17.27
N MET A 275 26.90 -3.42 -16.02
CA MET A 275 26.08 -3.14 -14.84
C MET A 275 25.88 -1.64 -14.62
N TYR A 276 26.96 -0.85 -14.62
CA TYR A 276 26.87 0.60 -14.51
C TYR A 276 25.98 1.20 -15.59
N LYS A 277 26.14 0.75 -16.84
CA LYS A 277 25.31 1.18 -17.97
C LYS A 277 23.86 0.81 -17.75
N ALA A 278 23.56 -0.41 -17.31
CA ALA A 278 22.20 -0.84 -17.01
C ALA A 278 21.55 -0.01 -15.87
N LEU A 279 22.30 0.37 -14.84
CA LEU A 279 21.80 1.23 -13.76
C LEU A 279 21.61 2.69 -14.18
N THR A 280 22.51 3.19 -15.03
CA THR A 280 22.53 4.59 -15.50
C THR A 280 21.92 4.77 -16.88
N THR A 281 21.09 3.84 -17.34
CA THR A 281 20.22 4.03 -18.51
C THR A 281 18.76 3.98 -18.07
N PRO A 282 17.86 4.70 -18.76
CA PRO A 282 16.43 4.61 -18.50
C PRO A 282 15.95 3.16 -18.56
N PRO A 283 14.95 2.78 -17.75
CA PRO A 283 14.40 1.43 -17.77
C PRO A 283 13.80 1.10 -19.14
N SER A 284 14.18 -0.05 -19.68
CA SER A 284 13.64 -0.62 -20.92
C SER A 284 13.57 -2.14 -20.79
N GLY A 285 12.70 -2.80 -21.56
CA GLY A 285 12.65 -4.27 -21.58
C GLY A 285 13.94 -4.95 -22.09
N SER A 286 14.82 -4.19 -22.75
CA SER A 286 16.17 -4.64 -23.13
C SER A 286 17.21 -4.48 -22.02
N ASN A 287 16.90 -3.74 -20.97
CA ASN A 287 17.79 -3.54 -19.84
C ASN A 287 17.74 -4.79 -18.93
N PRO A 288 18.85 -5.50 -18.73
CA PRO A 288 18.86 -6.76 -17.98
C PRO A 288 18.44 -6.62 -16.51
N ILE A 289 18.57 -5.43 -15.90
CA ILE A 289 18.11 -5.17 -14.52
C ILE A 289 16.58 -4.99 -14.47
N PHE A 290 15.94 -4.64 -15.60
CA PHE A 290 14.50 -4.41 -15.66
C PHE A 290 13.73 -5.57 -15.04
N ASN A 291 14.08 -6.80 -15.41
CA ASN A 291 13.40 -8.01 -14.93
C ASN A 291 13.56 -8.29 -13.43
N PHE A 292 14.43 -7.58 -12.71
CA PHE A 292 14.60 -7.73 -11.26
C PHE A 292 13.77 -6.74 -10.45
N ILE A 293 13.42 -5.60 -11.05
CA ILE A 293 12.94 -4.45 -10.29
C ILE A 293 11.60 -3.90 -10.80
N TRP A 294 11.11 -4.37 -11.95
CA TRP A 294 9.91 -3.85 -12.60
C TRP A 294 8.74 -4.80 -12.77
N PRO A 295 8.92 -6.12 -12.98
CA PRO A 295 7.81 -6.99 -13.33
C PRO A 295 6.66 -6.92 -12.34
N ARG A 296 5.46 -7.18 -12.85
CA ARG A 296 4.23 -7.38 -12.09
C ARG A 296 3.90 -8.87 -12.02
N LEU A 297 3.17 -9.30 -10.99
CA LEU A 297 2.70 -10.68 -10.88
C LEU A 297 1.87 -11.09 -12.10
N THR A 298 1.09 -10.16 -12.67
CA THR A 298 0.28 -10.39 -13.87
C THR A 298 1.10 -10.57 -15.16
N GLU A 299 2.38 -10.23 -15.15
CA GLU A 299 3.29 -10.33 -16.30
C GLU A 299 4.10 -11.63 -16.27
N ILE A 300 4.00 -12.41 -15.20
CA ILE A 300 4.71 -13.67 -15.05
C ILE A 300 4.13 -14.73 -16.00
N GLY A 301 4.90 -15.00 -17.05
CA GLY A 301 4.66 -16.09 -17.98
C GLY A 301 5.03 -17.46 -17.43
N GLN A 302 4.68 -18.51 -18.15
CA GLN A 302 5.09 -19.87 -17.83
C GLN A 302 6.60 -20.05 -18.05
N GLU A 303 7.27 -20.73 -17.13
CA GLU A 303 8.68 -21.10 -17.29
C GLU A 303 8.86 -22.07 -18.45
N VAL A 304 9.88 -21.81 -19.29
CA VAL A 304 10.20 -22.66 -20.45
C VAL A 304 10.88 -23.95 -20.01
N LYS A 305 11.60 -23.91 -18.89
CA LYS A 305 12.34 -25.03 -18.30
C LYS A 305 11.91 -25.26 -16.86
N VAL A 306 11.79 -26.53 -16.47
CA VAL A 306 11.42 -26.94 -15.12
C VAL A 306 12.68 -27.23 -14.33
N ALA A 307 12.83 -26.63 -13.15
CA ALA A 307 13.95 -26.92 -12.26
C ALA A 307 13.84 -28.33 -11.65
N ALA A 308 14.97 -28.98 -11.41
CA ALA A 308 15.04 -30.29 -10.75
C ALA A 308 14.87 -30.22 -9.21
N TYR A 309 14.55 -29.03 -8.68
CA TYR A 309 14.42 -28.72 -7.27
C TYR A 309 13.22 -27.82 -7.00
N ASN A 310 12.76 -27.78 -5.75
CA ASN A 310 11.68 -26.91 -5.33
C ASN A 310 12.20 -25.49 -5.07
N TYR A 311 11.47 -24.49 -5.55
CA TYR A 311 11.81 -23.09 -5.32
C TYR A 311 10.56 -22.24 -5.14
N ARG A 312 10.74 -21.09 -4.47
CA ARG A 312 9.72 -20.05 -4.31
C ARG A 312 10.34 -18.68 -4.51
N PHE A 313 9.53 -17.72 -4.95
CA PHE A 313 9.95 -16.33 -5.03
C PHE A 313 9.36 -15.52 -3.88
N ARG A 314 10.14 -14.60 -3.34
CA ARG A 314 9.70 -13.59 -2.37
C ARG A 314 9.97 -12.21 -2.96
N HIS A 315 9.03 -11.30 -2.82
CA HIS A 315 9.15 -9.96 -3.40
C HIS A 315 8.46 -8.88 -2.57
N GLY A 316 8.89 -7.64 -2.67
CA GLY A 316 8.27 -6.48 -1.99
C GLY A 316 7.27 -5.74 -2.87
N HIS A 317 7.50 -5.73 -4.17
CA HIS A 317 6.71 -4.97 -5.13
C HIS A 317 5.52 -5.77 -5.64
N ASP A 318 4.39 -5.09 -5.81
CA ASP A 318 3.18 -5.61 -6.47
C ASP A 318 2.36 -6.66 -5.68
N GLY A 319 1.04 -6.69 -5.95
CA GLY A 319 0.09 -7.61 -5.32
C GLY A 319 -0.25 -7.31 -3.87
N SER A 320 -1.23 -8.04 -3.34
CA SER A 320 -1.51 -8.05 -1.89
C SER A 320 -0.43 -8.86 -1.16
N PRO A 321 -0.14 -8.53 0.11
CA PRO A 321 0.65 -9.41 0.97
C PRO A 321 0.11 -10.84 0.95
N GLY A 322 1.02 -11.82 1.02
CA GLY A 322 0.62 -13.22 1.11
C GLY A 322 1.17 -14.09 -0.01
N GLU A 323 0.68 -15.33 -0.02
CA GLU A 323 1.09 -16.33 -0.99
C GLU A 323 0.16 -16.32 -2.22
N VAL A 324 0.75 -16.32 -3.41
CA VAL A 324 0.06 -16.52 -4.68
C VAL A 324 0.79 -17.61 -5.47
N LYS A 325 0.03 -18.52 -6.10
CA LYS A 325 0.59 -19.54 -7.00
C LYS A 325 0.33 -19.15 -8.45
N ILE A 326 1.40 -19.02 -9.23
CA ILE A 326 1.35 -18.68 -10.65
C ILE A 326 2.08 -19.79 -11.41
N HIS A 327 1.39 -20.47 -12.32
CA HIS A 327 1.92 -21.61 -13.09
C HIS A 327 2.59 -22.70 -12.22
N GLY A 328 2.06 -22.93 -11.02
CA GLY A 328 2.60 -23.92 -10.07
C GLY A 328 3.78 -23.45 -9.22
N VAL A 329 4.28 -22.22 -9.44
CA VAL A 329 5.34 -21.61 -8.64
C VAL A 329 4.73 -20.70 -7.58
N THR A 330 5.20 -20.81 -6.34
CA THR A 330 4.77 -19.95 -5.23
C THR A 330 5.53 -18.62 -5.22
N TYR A 331 4.77 -17.53 -5.14
CA TYR A 331 5.23 -16.15 -4.94
C TYR A 331 4.71 -15.64 -3.59
N ILE A 332 5.58 -15.05 -2.78
CA ILE A 332 5.25 -14.49 -1.47
C ILE A 332 5.49 -12.98 -1.49
N GLY A 333 4.40 -12.21 -1.45
CA GLY A 333 4.42 -10.76 -1.48
C GLY A 333 4.59 -10.13 -0.08
N TYR A 334 5.47 -9.14 0.00
CA TYR A 334 5.77 -8.30 1.17
C TYR A 334 5.35 -6.85 0.97
N ASN A 335 4.41 -6.58 0.07
CA ASN A 335 3.99 -5.22 -0.25
C ASN A 335 3.34 -4.53 0.97
N SER A 336 4.00 -3.54 1.55
CA SER A 336 3.45 -2.82 2.70
C SER A 336 2.66 -1.61 2.24
N ILE A 337 1.43 -1.47 2.75
CA ILE A 337 0.63 -0.25 2.51
C ILE A 337 1.18 0.92 3.35
N PHE A 338 1.88 0.62 4.45
CA PHE A 338 2.39 1.59 5.41
C PHE A 338 3.24 2.68 4.76
N GLY A 339 4.14 2.32 3.85
CA GLY A 339 4.99 3.32 3.20
C GLY A 339 4.23 4.25 2.23
N LYS A 340 3.06 3.81 1.74
CA LYS A 340 2.28 4.56 0.72
C LYS A 340 1.45 5.69 1.32
N THR A 341 1.29 5.73 2.63
CA THR A 341 0.42 6.68 3.33
C THR A 341 1.21 7.88 3.85
N THR A 342 0.57 9.04 3.84
CA THR A 342 1.12 10.28 4.43
C THR A 342 0.86 10.32 5.94
N PRO A 343 1.61 11.12 6.73
CA PRO A 343 1.33 11.26 8.16
C PRO A 343 -0.08 11.75 8.49
N GLN A 344 -0.71 12.54 7.60
CA GLN A 344 -2.14 12.88 7.75
C GLN A 344 -3.03 11.64 7.65
N GLN A 345 -2.74 10.75 6.72
CA GLN A 345 -3.46 9.49 6.57
C GLN A 345 -3.18 8.53 7.73
N TRP A 346 -2.00 8.59 8.35
CA TRP A 346 -1.66 7.77 9.53
C TRP A 346 -2.58 8.03 10.72
N ARG A 347 -2.96 9.29 10.93
CA ARG A 347 -3.88 9.70 12.00
C ARG A 347 -5.33 9.26 11.74
N GLN A 348 -5.67 9.01 10.49
CA GLN A 348 -7.01 8.59 10.06
C GLN A 348 -7.11 7.08 9.85
N ALA A 349 -5.97 6.39 9.72
CA ALA A 349 -5.93 4.97 9.50
C ALA A 349 -6.14 4.24 10.84
N GLU A 350 -7.26 3.54 10.96
CA GLU A 350 -7.51 2.62 12.07
C GLU A 350 -6.52 1.44 12.07
N ASN A 351 -5.95 1.10 10.91
CA ASN A 351 -4.98 0.02 10.76
C ASN A 351 -4.00 0.32 9.62
N ALA A 352 -2.73 -0.03 9.81
CA ALA A 352 -1.71 -0.05 8.76
C ALA A 352 -1.08 -1.46 8.67
N GLN A 353 -0.97 -2.01 7.46
CA GLN A 353 -0.37 -3.33 7.27
C GLN A 353 1.16 -3.21 7.13
N LEU A 354 1.87 -3.75 8.12
CA LEU A 354 3.31 -3.94 8.08
C LEU A 354 3.60 -5.40 7.74
N THR A 355 4.32 -5.61 6.65
CA THR A 355 4.65 -6.95 6.14
C THR A 355 6.07 -7.30 6.52
N MET A 356 6.21 -8.21 7.50
CA MET A 356 7.50 -8.70 7.91
C MET A 356 7.48 -10.24 7.94
N SER A 357 8.63 -10.88 7.74
CA SER A 357 8.79 -12.28 8.10
C SER A 357 9.95 -12.43 9.06
N TYR A 358 9.83 -13.45 9.89
CA TYR A 358 10.83 -13.81 10.87
C TYR A 358 11.21 -15.28 10.67
N ILE A 359 12.49 -15.54 10.51
CA ILE A 359 13.07 -16.87 10.54
C ILE A 359 13.87 -16.93 11.83
N GLY A 360 13.37 -17.70 12.79
CA GLY A 360 14.00 -17.80 14.11
C GLY A 360 15.29 -18.59 14.11
N GLY A 361 16.23 -18.16 14.95
CA GLY A 361 17.41 -18.94 15.30
C GLY A 361 17.07 -20.30 15.90
N LEU A 362 18.02 -21.23 15.90
CA LEU A 362 17.87 -22.60 16.40
C LEU A 362 17.15 -22.61 17.76
N PRO A 363 15.96 -23.22 17.87
CA PRO A 363 15.25 -23.24 19.15
C PRO A 363 15.95 -24.19 20.12
N GLU A 364 16.20 -23.73 21.35
CA GLU A 364 16.02 -24.62 22.50
C GLU A 364 14.54 -25.00 22.53
N GLN A 365 14.29 -26.27 22.22
CA GLN A 365 12.98 -26.88 22.08
C GLN A 365 12.14 -26.71 23.36
N LYS A 366 11.12 -25.82 23.38
CA LYS A 366 9.84 -26.10 24.08
C LYS A 366 8.76 -25.02 23.99
N ILE A 367 9.10 -23.74 23.89
CA ILE A 367 8.14 -22.67 24.22
C ILE A 367 7.23 -22.26 23.03
N VAL A 368 7.59 -22.60 21.79
CA VAL A 368 6.99 -22.02 20.57
C VAL A 368 5.65 -22.66 20.14
N ARG A 369 5.18 -23.75 20.75
CA ARG A 369 3.91 -24.38 20.31
C ARG A 369 2.67 -23.78 20.95
N GLU A 370 2.71 -23.35 22.21
CA GLU A 370 1.49 -22.96 22.93
C GLU A 370 1.07 -21.50 22.63
N GLU A 371 2.02 -20.55 22.52
CA GLU A 371 1.71 -19.15 22.17
C GLU A 371 1.37 -18.94 20.68
N MET A 372 1.80 -19.87 19.82
CA MET A 372 1.64 -19.74 18.38
C MET A 372 0.28 -20.24 17.89
N ASP A 373 -0.37 -21.16 18.63
CA ASP A 373 -1.74 -21.59 18.35
C ASP A 373 -2.76 -20.57 18.89
N GLU A 374 -2.51 -19.92 20.03
CA GLU A 374 -3.36 -18.80 20.54
C GLU A 374 -3.34 -17.56 19.64
N ALA A 375 -2.18 -17.20 19.08
CA ALA A 375 -2.07 -16.05 18.17
C ALA A 375 -2.67 -16.33 16.78
N ILE A 376 -2.85 -17.60 16.40
CA ILE A 376 -3.50 -17.99 15.14
C ILE A 376 -5.03 -17.95 15.32
N ASP A 377 -5.57 -18.38 16.45
CA ASP A 377 -7.01 -18.37 16.72
C ASP A 377 -7.58 -16.95 16.91
N GLU A 378 -6.76 -15.97 17.29
CA GLU A 378 -7.15 -14.55 17.37
C GLU A 378 -7.20 -13.86 15.99
N VAL A 379 -6.42 -14.36 15.01
CA VAL A 379 -6.33 -13.81 13.65
C VAL A 379 -7.48 -14.27 12.74
N PHE A 380 -8.12 -15.40 13.05
CA PHE A 380 -9.23 -15.93 12.24
C PHE A 380 -10.64 -15.52 12.72
N ASN A 381 -10.78 -14.97 13.93
CA ASN A 381 -12.09 -14.59 14.50
C ASN A 381 -12.50 -13.11 14.27
N ALA A 382 -11.68 -12.31 13.60
CA ALA A 382 -12.05 -10.97 13.16
C ALA A 382 -12.24 -10.95 11.64
N GLU A 383 -13.35 -11.50 11.16
CA GLU A 383 -13.87 -11.17 9.82
C GLU A 383 -14.07 -9.65 9.72
N MET A 384 -13.21 -8.99 8.96
CA MET A 384 -13.27 -7.54 8.79
C MET A 384 -14.39 -7.16 7.83
N SER A 385 -15.44 -6.55 8.38
CA SER A 385 -16.35 -5.68 7.63
C SER A 385 -15.58 -4.43 7.17
N PRO A 386 -15.84 -3.86 5.98
CA PRO A 386 -15.14 -2.67 5.53
C PRO A 386 -15.69 -1.44 6.27
N THR A 387 -14.89 -0.82 7.14
CA THR A 387 -15.31 0.32 7.98
C THR A 387 -15.22 1.67 7.25
N THR A 388 -16.23 2.50 7.53
CA THR A 388 -16.58 3.80 6.95
C THR A 388 -15.73 4.96 7.52
N ILE A 389 -15.25 5.84 6.63
CA ILE A 389 -14.61 7.12 7.00
C ILE A 389 -15.69 8.11 7.43
N ILE A 390 -15.71 8.49 8.71
CA ILE A 390 -16.54 9.58 9.24
C ILE A 390 -15.84 10.92 8.97
N LEU A 391 -16.51 11.84 8.28
CA LEU A 391 -16.12 13.25 8.16
C LEU A 391 -17.02 14.07 9.08
N GLU A 392 -16.44 14.65 10.13
CA GLU A 392 -17.09 15.73 10.89
C GLU A 392 -16.72 17.08 10.25
N THR A 393 -17.73 17.88 9.93
CA THR A 393 -17.57 19.34 9.84
C THR A 393 -18.68 20.04 10.60
N ASP A 394 -18.23 20.70 11.66
CA ASP A 394 -18.62 22.00 12.21
C ASP A 394 -20.05 22.28 12.68
N THR A 395 -20.08 22.49 13.99
CA THR A 395 -20.93 23.42 14.70
C THR A 395 -20.67 24.86 14.23
N THR A 396 -21.72 25.60 13.84
CA THR A 396 -22.01 26.95 14.35
C THR A 396 -23.41 27.42 13.94
N VAL A 397 -23.98 28.22 14.84
CA VAL A 397 -25.37 28.63 15.01
C VAL A 397 -25.81 29.73 14.04
N SER A 398 -27.04 29.66 13.48
CA SER A 398 -28.16 30.63 13.71
C SER A 398 -29.42 30.35 12.85
N LEU A 399 -30.58 30.39 13.53
CA LEU A 399 -31.98 30.40 13.05
C LEU A 399 -32.46 31.86 12.78
N PRO A 400 -33.73 32.15 12.39
CA PRO A 400 -34.83 31.38 11.74
C PRO A 400 -35.58 32.14 10.60
N SER A 401 -36.51 31.48 9.89
CA SER A 401 -37.94 31.91 9.76
C SER A 401 -38.78 31.07 8.76
N GLU A 402 -39.92 30.55 9.25
CA GLU A 402 -41.30 30.49 8.66
C GLU A 402 -41.51 30.01 7.19
N GLU A 403 -42.57 29.32 6.74
CA GLU A 403 -43.84 28.76 7.24
C GLU A 403 -44.53 28.01 6.05
N LEU A 404 -45.42 27.05 6.35
CA LEU A 404 -46.67 26.67 5.62
C LEU A 404 -46.58 26.15 4.14
N SER A 405 -47.38 25.22 3.60
CA SER A 405 -48.58 24.49 4.02
C SER A 405 -48.95 23.41 2.98
N THR A 406 -49.39 22.25 3.46
CA THR A 406 -50.46 21.31 2.98
C THR A 406 -51.05 21.41 1.55
N SER A 407 -51.32 20.27 0.89
CA SER A 407 -52.68 19.68 0.80
C SER A 407 -52.93 18.58 -0.28
N ASN A 408 -53.80 17.62 0.09
CA ASN A 408 -54.81 16.81 -0.67
C ASN A 408 -54.39 15.60 -1.56
N LEU A 409 -54.70 14.35 -1.15
CA LEU A 409 -55.96 13.55 -1.35
C LEU A 409 -56.25 13.23 -2.84
N SER A 410 -56.31 11.97 -3.29
CA SER A 410 -57.49 11.07 -3.18
C SER A 410 -57.20 9.63 -3.70
N ASN A 411 -57.73 8.62 -3.00
CA ASN A 411 -58.03 7.23 -3.42
C ASN A 411 -59.37 7.20 -4.22
N PRO A 412 -59.94 6.09 -4.80
CA PRO A 412 -59.88 4.67 -4.33
C PRO A 412 -60.04 3.54 -5.41
N LEU A 413 -60.19 2.28 -4.91
CA LEU A 413 -60.75 1.03 -5.50
C LEU A 413 -59.73 0.04 -6.10
N SER A 414 -59.77 -1.30 -5.91
CA SER A 414 -60.70 -2.24 -5.25
C SER A 414 -60.16 -3.68 -5.41
N MET A 415 -60.65 -4.61 -4.56
CA MET A 415 -60.63 -6.09 -4.63
C MET A 415 -59.39 -6.83 -4.10
N SER A 416 -59.47 -8.01 -3.48
CA SER A 416 -60.48 -8.71 -2.66
C SER A 416 -59.86 -10.08 -2.32
N THR A 417 -60.15 -10.59 -1.12
CA THR A 417 -60.21 -12.02 -0.72
C THR A 417 -58.95 -12.89 -0.86
N LEU A 418 -58.43 -13.36 0.28
CA LEU A 418 -58.31 -14.79 0.60
C LEU A 418 -58.02 -14.98 2.09
N ASP A 419 -58.93 -15.69 2.77
CA ASP A 419 -58.79 -16.25 4.11
C ASP A 419 -57.73 -17.36 4.15
N PHE A 420 -57.01 -17.53 5.27
CA PHE A 420 -56.88 -18.83 5.98
C PHE A 420 -56.25 -18.68 7.38
N ASN A 421 -56.71 -19.57 8.26
CA ASN A 421 -56.65 -19.66 9.72
C ASN A 421 -55.27 -19.65 10.43
N PRO A 422 -55.26 -19.38 11.76
CA PRO A 422 -54.06 -19.19 12.56
C PRO A 422 -53.47 -20.51 13.07
N LEU A 423 -52.15 -20.61 13.02
CA LEU A 423 -51.38 -21.55 13.83
C LEU A 423 -50.37 -20.78 14.69
N SER A 424 -50.45 -21.09 15.97
CA SER A 424 -49.79 -20.50 17.12
C SER A 424 -48.36 -20.98 17.33
N ASN A 425 -47.62 -20.18 18.11
CA ASN A 425 -46.36 -20.45 18.83
C ASN A 425 -45.09 -20.36 17.95
N SER A 426 -43.96 -19.82 18.38
CA SER A 426 -43.49 -19.05 19.55
C SER A 426 -42.01 -18.77 19.26
N ASP A 427 -41.45 -17.70 19.80
CA ASP A 427 -40.01 -17.39 19.87
C ASP A 427 -39.27 -17.06 18.56
N LEU A 428 -39.37 -15.80 18.12
CA LEU A 428 -38.31 -15.14 17.38
C LEU A 428 -38.10 -13.76 18.00
N GLY A 429 -36.97 -13.61 18.70
CA GLY A 429 -36.53 -12.34 19.28
C GLY A 429 -36.28 -11.29 18.21
N ASP A 430 -36.46 -10.04 18.60
CA ASP A 430 -36.28 -8.83 17.79
C ASP A 430 -34.99 -8.88 16.95
N SER A 431 -35.13 -8.99 15.62
CA SER A 431 -34.00 -9.03 14.66
C SER A 431 -33.88 -7.72 13.88
N ALA A 432 -33.83 -6.59 14.60
CA ALA A 432 -33.48 -5.29 14.01
C ALA A 432 -32.06 -5.26 13.39
N GLU A 433 -31.22 -6.26 13.68
CA GLU A 433 -29.84 -6.35 13.16
C GLU A 433 -29.77 -6.62 11.64
N VAL A 434 -30.73 -7.35 11.06
CA VAL A 434 -30.63 -7.77 9.65
C VAL A 434 -30.82 -6.61 8.67
N PRO A 435 -31.84 -5.73 8.82
CA PRO A 435 -32.01 -4.56 7.94
C PRO A 435 -30.86 -3.56 8.02
N GLU A 436 -30.28 -3.38 9.20
CA GLU A 436 -29.19 -2.44 9.43
C GLU A 436 -27.88 -2.94 8.83
N GLN A 437 -27.61 -4.25 8.92
CA GLN A 437 -26.45 -4.88 8.29
C GLN A 437 -26.53 -4.85 6.75
N VAL A 438 -27.72 -5.03 6.18
CA VAL A 438 -27.95 -4.91 4.72
C VAL A 438 -27.73 -3.48 4.24
N LEU A 439 -28.25 -2.49 4.97
CA LEU A 439 -28.05 -1.07 4.64
C LEU A 439 -26.57 -0.68 4.75
N MET A 440 -25.88 -1.13 5.80
CA MET A 440 -24.46 -0.83 6.01
C MET A 440 -23.60 -1.43 4.88
N THR A 441 -23.91 -2.65 4.45
CA THR A 441 -23.25 -3.31 3.32
C THR A 441 -23.43 -2.51 2.02
N PHE A 442 -24.65 -2.05 1.75
CA PHE A 442 -24.95 -1.21 0.59
C PHE A 442 -24.17 0.13 0.62
N LYS A 443 -24.24 0.87 1.74
CA LYS A 443 -23.56 2.17 1.90
C LYS A 443 -22.05 2.04 1.66
N THR A 444 -21.47 0.96 2.18
CA THR A 444 -20.05 0.66 2.06
C THR A 444 -19.62 0.40 0.62
N LEU A 445 -20.30 -0.51 -0.08
CA LEU A 445 -19.96 -0.87 -1.46
C LEU A 445 -20.16 0.30 -2.44
N ALA A 446 -21.24 1.07 -2.27
CA ALA A 446 -21.52 2.22 -3.12
C ALA A 446 -20.51 3.36 -2.88
N THR A 447 -20.14 3.62 -1.63
CA THR A 447 -19.15 4.64 -1.28
C THR A 447 -17.75 4.30 -1.80
N LEU A 448 -17.32 3.05 -1.68
CA LEU A 448 -16.03 2.59 -2.23
C LEU A 448 -15.97 2.77 -3.76
N SER A 449 -17.06 2.43 -4.44
CA SER A 449 -17.18 2.58 -5.89
C SER A 449 -17.11 4.05 -6.33
N LEU A 450 -17.83 4.94 -5.63
CA LEU A 450 -17.80 6.39 -5.89
C LEU A 450 -16.42 7.00 -5.60
N ASN A 451 -15.75 6.58 -4.52
CA ASN A 451 -14.39 7.05 -4.20
C ASN A 451 -13.37 6.66 -5.27
N ASN A 452 -13.46 5.44 -5.80
CA ASN A 452 -12.58 5.00 -6.89
C ASN A 452 -12.82 5.83 -8.16
N TYR A 453 -14.08 6.08 -8.52
CA TYR A 453 -14.44 6.94 -9.64
C TYR A 453 -13.90 8.38 -9.48
N ILE A 454 -14.13 9.00 -8.31
CA ILE A 454 -13.66 10.35 -8.00
C ILE A 454 -12.13 10.40 -8.02
N LYS A 455 -11.43 9.39 -7.48
CA LYS A 455 -9.96 9.34 -7.48
C LYS A 455 -9.39 9.27 -8.89
N ASN A 456 -9.99 8.46 -9.77
CA ASN A 456 -9.51 8.26 -11.13
C ASN A 456 -9.77 9.46 -12.05
N ARG A 457 -10.80 10.27 -11.77
CA ARG A 457 -11.19 11.43 -12.59
C ARG A 457 -10.83 12.79 -11.97
N GLY A 458 -10.82 12.89 -10.64
CA GLY A 458 -10.60 14.13 -9.88
C GLY A 458 -9.15 14.60 -9.81
N SER A 459 -8.16 13.74 -10.11
CA SER A 459 -6.75 14.19 -10.19
C SER A 459 -6.51 15.17 -11.34
N TYR A 460 -7.35 15.13 -12.39
CA TYR A 460 -7.29 16.04 -13.52
C TYR A 460 -7.94 17.39 -13.27
N THR A 461 -8.76 17.56 -12.22
CA THR A 461 -9.50 18.81 -11.96
C THR A 461 -8.89 19.66 -10.84
N GLN A 462 -7.93 19.13 -10.07
CA GLN A 462 -7.29 19.87 -8.97
C GLN A 462 -6.08 20.71 -9.39
N THR A 463 -5.82 20.86 -10.68
CA THR A 463 -4.80 21.79 -11.19
C THR A 463 -5.48 22.87 -12.02
N GLU A 464 -5.01 24.11 -11.91
CA GLU A 464 -5.51 25.24 -12.71
C GLU A 464 -5.44 24.95 -14.22
N LEU A 465 -4.43 24.19 -14.64
CA LEU A 465 -4.28 23.69 -16.01
C LEU A 465 -5.37 22.66 -16.37
N GLY A 466 -5.69 21.78 -15.43
CA GLY A 466 -6.74 20.78 -15.55
C GLY A 466 -8.15 21.38 -15.65
N GLU A 467 -8.46 22.39 -14.85
CA GLU A 467 -9.71 23.17 -14.95
C GLU A 467 -9.79 23.91 -16.29
N LYS A 468 -8.70 24.50 -16.77
CA LYS A 468 -8.64 25.18 -18.07
C LYS A 468 -8.81 24.22 -19.24
N ILE A 469 -8.17 23.04 -19.18
CA ILE A 469 -8.28 22.01 -20.22
C ILE A 469 -9.71 21.45 -20.26
N TRP A 470 -10.30 21.11 -19.11
CA TRP A 470 -11.65 20.56 -19.07
C TRP A 470 -12.72 21.60 -19.42
N THR A 471 -12.59 22.84 -18.95
CA THR A 471 -13.43 23.95 -19.40
C THR A 471 -13.29 24.16 -20.90
N GLY A 472 -12.06 24.11 -21.44
CA GLY A 472 -11.80 24.21 -22.87
C GLY A 472 -12.40 23.07 -23.70
N VAL A 473 -12.30 21.83 -23.23
CA VAL A 473 -12.90 20.64 -23.87
C VAL A 473 -14.42 20.68 -23.81
N ALA A 474 -14.99 21.09 -22.67
CA ALA A 474 -16.43 21.28 -22.49
C ALA A 474 -16.96 22.42 -23.39
N SER A 475 -16.27 23.55 -23.45
CA SER A 475 -16.62 24.67 -24.34
C SER A 475 -16.51 24.28 -25.82
N ALA A 476 -15.45 23.56 -26.23
CA ALA A 476 -15.30 23.08 -27.60
C ALA A 476 -16.38 22.06 -28.00
N ARG A 477 -16.74 21.16 -27.08
CA ARG A 477 -17.86 20.22 -27.28
C ARG A 477 -19.21 20.94 -27.35
N ASN A 478 -19.45 21.92 -26.48
CA ASN A 478 -20.67 22.71 -26.50
C ASN A 478 -20.77 23.58 -27.76
N TYR A 479 -19.65 24.07 -28.29
CA TYR A 479 -19.59 24.75 -29.58
C TYR A 479 -20.00 23.82 -30.73
N VAL A 480 -19.41 22.61 -30.80
CA VAL A 480 -19.78 21.58 -31.80
C VAL A 480 -21.25 21.18 -31.66
N ARG A 481 -21.77 21.01 -30.43
CA ARG A 481 -23.16 20.60 -30.17
C ARG A 481 -24.17 21.70 -30.46
N GLY A 482 -23.84 22.97 -30.18
CA GLY A 482 -24.64 24.13 -30.57
C GLY A 482 -24.77 24.26 -32.09
N PHE A 483 -23.72 23.88 -32.82
CA PHE A 483 -23.73 23.78 -34.29
C PHE A 483 -24.74 22.71 -34.79
N PHE A 484 -24.98 21.65 -34.01
CA PHE A 484 -25.89 20.54 -34.35
C PHE A 484 -27.23 20.55 -33.60
N LYS A 485 -27.58 21.64 -32.88
CA LYS A 485 -28.86 21.83 -32.14
C LYS A 485 -29.24 20.69 -31.17
N ALA A 486 -28.26 20.06 -30.52
CA ALA A 486 -28.54 19.11 -29.42
C ALA A 486 -28.47 19.84 -28.07
N SER A 487 -29.55 19.82 -27.29
CA SER A 487 -29.65 20.51 -26.00
C SER A 487 -29.48 19.54 -24.84
N LEU A 488 -28.25 19.39 -24.35
CA LEU A 488 -27.96 18.74 -23.06
C LEU A 488 -26.82 19.52 -22.38
N VAL A 489 -27.03 19.86 -21.11
CA VAL A 489 -26.05 20.52 -20.25
C VAL A 489 -25.13 19.44 -19.68
N ASP A 490 -23.83 19.48 -20.01
CA ASP A 490 -22.85 18.64 -19.31
C ASP A 490 -22.71 19.18 -17.88
N ILE A 491 -23.12 18.38 -16.90
CA ILE A 491 -22.85 18.66 -15.48
C ILE A 491 -21.51 17.98 -15.13
N PRO A 492 -20.58 18.68 -14.45
CA PRO A 492 -19.34 18.08 -13.99
C PRO A 492 -19.64 16.80 -13.18
N GLN A 493 -19.13 15.65 -13.65
CA GLN A 493 -19.52 14.34 -13.12
C GLN A 493 -18.98 14.06 -11.71
N VAL A 494 -17.94 14.79 -11.28
CA VAL A 494 -17.33 14.66 -9.94
C VAL A 494 -18.19 15.31 -8.85
N PRO A 495 -18.66 16.58 -9.00
CA PRO A 495 -19.65 17.16 -8.10
C PRO A 495 -20.91 16.31 -7.89
N LYS A 496 -21.49 15.76 -8.97
CA LYS A 496 -22.65 14.86 -8.85
C LYS A 496 -22.32 13.55 -8.11
N ALA A 497 -21.15 12.97 -8.35
CA ALA A 497 -20.70 11.78 -7.61
C ALA A 497 -20.46 12.08 -6.12
N LEU A 498 -20.05 13.31 -5.78
CA LEU A 498 -19.91 13.76 -4.39
C LEU A 498 -21.28 13.97 -3.72
N GLU A 499 -22.24 14.54 -4.43
CA GLU A 499 -23.63 14.73 -3.97
C GLU A 499 -24.32 13.37 -3.72
N LEU A 500 -24.25 12.44 -4.68
CA LEU A 500 -24.78 11.09 -4.53
C LEU A 500 -24.12 10.34 -3.35
N LYS A 501 -22.81 10.54 -3.13
CA LYS A 501 -22.11 9.98 -1.97
C LYS A 501 -22.66 10.54 -0.66
N GLN A 502 -23.00 11.83 -0.60
CA GLN A 502 -23.63 12.44 0.58
C GLN A 502 -25.03 11.87 0.83
N HIS A 503 -25.85 11.70 -0.22
CA HIS A 503 -27.18 11.08 -0.10
C HIS A 503 -27.12 9.63 0.38
N ILE A 504 -26.22 8.81 -0.17
CA ILE A 504 -26.03 7.43 0.26
C ILE A 504 -25.58 7.37 1.73
N ASN A 505 -24.68 8.26 2.15
CA ASN A 505 -24.22 8.31 3.54
C ASN A 505 -25.31 8.73 4.54
N ALA A 506 -26.30 9.52 4.10
CA ALA A 506 -27.42 9.97 4.93
C ALA A 506 -28.55 8.92 5.09
N LEU A 507 -28.49 7.80 4.37
CA LEU A 507 -29.49 6.74 4.47
C LEU A 507 -29.48 6.06 5.85
N THR A 508 -30.68 5.90 6.41
CA THR A 508 -31.01 5.07 7.58
C THR A 508 -32.03 4.02 7.19
N VAL A 509 -32.22 2.99 8.02
CA VAL A 509 -33.23 1.95 7.76
C VAL A 509 -34.63 2.59 7.66
N ASP A 510 -34.91 3.57 8.53
CA ASP A 510 -36.20 4.24 8.60
C ASP A 510 -36.49 5.16 7.42
N ASN A 511 -35.46 5.78 6.81
CA ASN A 511 -35.64 6.74 5.73
C ASN A 511 -35.37 6.14 4.34
N LEU A 512 -34.91 4.89 4.25
CA LEU A 512 -34.52 4.26 3.00
C LEU A 512 -35.67 4.24 1.99
N LYS A 513 -36.88 3.90 2.44
CA LYS A 513 -38.06 3.82 1.56
C LYS A 513 -38.41 5.16 0.92
N ASP A 514 -38.28 6.25 1.67
CA ASP A 514 -38.64 7.59 1.21
C ASP A 514 -37.52 8.23 0.37
N ASN A 515 -36.27 7.84 0.59
CA ASN A 515 -35.11 8.35 -0.16
C ASN A 515 -34.74 7.48 -1.37
N TRP A 516 -35.19 6.22 -1.41
CA TRP A 516 -34.89 5.30 -2.51
C TRP A 516 -35.34 5.82 -3.88
N PRO A 517 -36.52 6.45 -4.06
CA PRO A 517 -36.90 7.03 -5.35
C PRO A 517 -35.94 8.12 -5.83
N ILE A 518 -35.42 8.95 -4.91
CA ILE A 518 -34.45 10.00 -5.23
C ILE A 518 -33.13 9.37 -5.66
N ILE A 519 -32.62 8.40 -4.89
CA ILE A 519 -31.37 7.70 -5.20
C ILE A 519 -31.49 6.88 -6.49
N ALA A 520 -32.61 6.20 -6.70
CA ALA A 520 -32.88 5.45 -7.91
C ALA A 520 -32.94 6.38 -9.13
N GLN A 521 -33.60 7.55 -9.00
CA GLN A 521 -33.62 8.56 -10.04
C GLN A 521 -32.22 9.13 -10.31
N GLU A 522 -31.43 9.43 -9.28
CA GLU A 522 -30.04 9.89 -9.41
C GLU A 522 -29.15 8.82 -10.05
N LEU A 523 -29.34 7.54 -9.71
CA LEU A 523 -28.63 6.42 -10.34
C LEU A 523 -29.01 6.25 -11.81
N VAL A 524 -30.30 6.40 -12.15
CA VAL A 524 -30.79 6.36 -13.54
C VAL A 524 -30.26 7.56 -14.34
N GLU A 525 -30.28 8.75 -13.77
CA GLU A 525 -29.70 9.94 -14.39
C GLU A 525 -28.18 9.82 -14.56
N ALA A 526 -27.50 9.15 -13.61
CA ALA A 526 -26.07 8.92 -13.69
C ALA A 526 -25.69 7.78 -14.66
N GLU A 527 -26.54 6.78 -14.85
CA GLU A 527 -26.43 5.76 -15.90
C GLU A 527 -26.57 6.40 -17.29
N GLN A 528 -27.48 7.37 -17.44
CA GLN A 528 -27.60 8.18 -18.67
C GLN A 528 -26.38 9.11 -18.88
N LEU A 529 -25.60 9.40 -17.85
CA LEU A 529 -24.42 10.26 -17.89
C LEU A 529 -23.11 9.53 -18.27
N THR A 530 -23.06 8.19 -18.35
CA THR A 530 -21.76 7.50 -18.51
C THR A 530 -21.79 6.25 -19.39
N GLN A 531 -21.23 6.35 -20.60
CA GLN A 531 -20.85 5.19 -21.43
C GLN A 531 -19.56 4.48 -20.95
N SER A 532 -19.14 4.65 -19.68
CA SER A 532 -18.04 3.85 -19.12
C SER A 532 -18.59 2.58 -18.51
N GLY A 533 -18.17 1.41 -19.02
CA GLY A 533 -18.65 0.09 -18.59
C GLY A 533 -18.57 -0.15 -17.08
N GLU A 534 -17.68 0.54 -16.37
CA GLU A 534 -17.51 0.45 -14.92
C GLU A 534 -18.70 1.03 -14.13
N TYR A 535 -19.30 2.14 -14.61
CA TYR A 535 -20.45 2.75 -13.96
C TYR A 535 -21.73 1.94 -14.19
N GLY A 536 -21.89 1.42 -15.41
CA GLY A 536 -22.95 0.47 -15.74
C GLY A 536 -22.87 -0.82 -14.92
N THR A 537 -21.67 -1.27 -14.55
CA THR A 537 -21.49 -2.43 -13.66
C THR A 537 -21.90 -2.13 -12.22
N VAL A 538 -21.65 -0.92 -11.71
CA VAL A 538 -22.08 -0.50 -10.36
C VAL A 538 -23.61 -0.36 -10.31
N ALA A 539 -24.22 0.33 -11.28
CA ALA A 539 -25.66 0.48 -11.37
C ALA A 539 -26.38 -0.86 -11.56
N LYS A 540 -25.85 -1.74 -12.43
CA LYS A 540 -26.36 -3.12 -12.60
C LYS A 540 -26.15 -3.97 -11.37
N GLY A 541 -25.03 -3.86 -10.67
CA GLY A 541 -24.76 -4.60 -9.44
C GLY A 541 -25.75 -4.23 -8.34
N ILE A 542 -26.05 -2.94 -8.18
CA ILE A 542 -27.07 -2.44 -7.27
C ILE A 542 -28.46 -2.95 -7.70
N ALA A 543 -28.84 -2.79 -8.98
CA ALA A 543 -30.14 -3.24 -9.48
C ALA A 543 -30.34 -4.77 -9.43
N GLN A 544 -29.28 -5.55 -9.66
CA GLN A 544 -29.30 -7.02 -9.61
C GLN A 544 -29.33 -7.53 -8.17
N TYR A 545 -28.71 -6.83 -7.22
CA TYR A 545 -28.72 -7.23 -5.81
C TYR A 545 -30.13 -7.15 -5.20
N PHE A 546 -30.95 -6.19 -5.66
CA PHE A 546 -32.32 -6.01 -5.18
C PHE A 546 -33.38 -6.85 -5.90
N ASN A 547 -33.01 -7.67 -6.89
CA ASN A 547 -33.81 -8.60 -7.73
C ASN A 547 -35.34 -8.77 -7.49
N THR A 548 -36.16 -7.70 -7.37
CA THR A 548 -37.61 -7.52 -7.56
C THR A 548 -38.18 -6.33 -6.76
N ASP A 549 -39.37 -5.88 -7.15
CA ASP A 549 -40.20 -4.84 -6.53
C ASP A 549 -40.31 -4.99 -5.00
N VAL A 550 -39.70 -4.05 -4.27
CA VAL A 550 -39.64 -3.99 -2.79
C VAL A 550 -41.04 -3.96 -2.14
N LEU A 551 -42.11 -3.71 -2.92
CA LEU A 551 -43.50 -3.80 -2.47
C LEU A 551 -44.11 -5.21 -2.49
N ALA A 552 -43.40 -6.19 -3.06
CA ALA A 552 -43.86 -7.59 -3.18
C ALA A 552 -43.21 -8.54 -2.16
N ASP A 553 -42.24 -8.09 -1.37
CA ASP A 553 -41.61 -8.88 -0.32
C ASP A 553 -42.62 -9.16 0.83
N PRO A 554 -43.04 -10.42 1.05
CA PRO A 554 -44.02 -10.78 2.07
C PRO A 554 -43.53 -10.46 3.50
N THR A 555 -42.22 -10.49 3.72
CA THR A 555 -41.58 -10.23 5.01
C THR A 555 -41.72 -8.76 5.38
N LEU A 556 -41.41 -7.85 4.45
CA LEU A 556 -41.60 -6.40 4.61
C LEU A 556 -43.08 -5.98 4.63
N LYS A 557 -43.94 -6.66 3.86
CA LYS A 557 -45.40 -6.42 3.87
C LYS A 557 -46.04 -6.83 5.20
N SER A 558 -45.56 -7.91 5.83
CA SER A 558 -46.02 -8.36 7.15
C SER A 558 -45.57 -7.42 8.28
N SER A 559 -44.34 -6.88 8.20
CA SER A 559 -43.82 -5.91 9.17
C SER A 559 -44.56 -4.56 9.10
N MET A 560 -45.06 -4.16 7.92
CA MET A 560 -45.84 -2.92 7.77
C MET A 560 -47.34 -3.08 8.06
N GLN A 561 -47.90 -4.30 8.02
CA GLN A 561 -49.32 -4.53 8.33
C GLN A 561 -49.59 -4.69 9.84
N ASN A 562 -48.59 -5.08 10.64
CA ASN A 562 -48.72 -5.20 12.10
C ASN A 562 -48.59 -3.86 12.86
N SER A 563 -48.19 -2.77 12.20
CA SER A 563 -48.15 -1.42 12.78
C SER A 563 -49.41 -0.59 12.52
N LEU A 564 -50.47 -1.18 11.95
CA LEU A 564 -51.75 -0.51 11.63
C LEU A 564 -52.97 -1.13 12.33
N SER A 565 -52.77 -1.89 13.42
CA SER A 565 -53.85 -2.33 14.34
C SER A 565 -53.68 -1.77 15.76
N LEU A 566 -53.01 -0.63 15.90
CA LEU A 566 -52.96 0.18 17.13
C LEU A 566 -53.24 1.67 16.89
N PHE A 567 -54.00 1.98 15.83
CA PHE A 567 -54.76 3.23 15.65
C PHE A 567 -56.03 2.99 14.85
#